data_AF-A0A0S8JL27-F1
#
_entry.id   AF-A0A0S8JL27-F1
#
_cell.length_a   1.000
_cell.length_b   1.000
_cell.length_c   1.000
_cell.angle_alpha   90.00
_cell.angle_beta   90.00
_cell.angle_gamma   90.00
#
_symmetry.space_group_name_H-M   'P 1'
#
loop_
_entity.id
_entity.type
_entity.pdbx_description
1 polymer ?
#
loop_
_entity_poly.entity_id
_entity_poly.type
_entity_poly.pdbx_seq_one_letter_code
_entity_poly.pdbx_strand_id
1 'polypeptide(L)'
;MNVVTRRSFLKRTGALIASTAAVPRIVPASALGKDGTVAPSERITVATIGHGNRCRNVIPHFMMRDDVQCIAVSDARTERLLAGKAQVDQHYDNKDCATYRDFRELLARGDLDAVFIATGDRWHSLTSIMAAKAGKDIYSEKPMSLTIEESRAVVETTRQLGTVYQCGHQRRSVDSYRFQTEIAKSGRIGGVHTVIAQMWENPILKPESPKPVPPGVDYDMWLGPTPWHPFIPARFNGWNWFWDTGGGTLINMGCHYTDIAQWGLDTDDTGPIHYKGTAQFEPANFADMPRTAEVTCTYADGRRLVLRSRGAFNERFIRFVGDTGWIQVDDDTNVVTAEPRSLLKLRAISARSWADPGGHIGNFLRCIRTRQETICSPEKSHRATTIGHIANLCVRLGRELKWNPETERFDDPDANRMLCRSMRPPWRL
;
A
#
# COMPACT_ATOMS: atom_id res chain seq x y z
N MET A 1 -23.33 65.54 -28.68
CA MET A 1 -21.91 65.13 -28.62
C MET A 1 -21.22 65.93 -27.54
N ASN A 2 -20.96 65.33 -26.38
CA ASN A 2 -20.06 65.90 -25.37
C ASN A 2 -18.85 64.96 -25.29
N VAL A 3 -17.72 65.42 -25.85
CA VAL A 3 -16.47 64.66 -25.89
C VAL A 3 -15.87 64.64 -24.49
N VAL A 4 -15.90 63.48 -23.83
CA VAL A 4 -15.14 63.24 -22.61
C VAL A 4 -13.66 63.20 -22.98
N THR A 5 -12.88 64.20 -22.57
CA THR A 5 -11.45 64.25 -22.87
C THR A 5 -10.67 63.38 -21.88
N ARG A 6 -9.60 62.72 -22.34
CA ARG A 6 -8.71 61.84 -21.52
C ARG A 6 -8.23 62.49 -20.19
N ARG A 7 -8.13 63.83 -20.13
CA ARG A 7 -7.79 64.58 -18.91
C ARG A 7 -8.89 64.60 -17.85
N SER A 8 -10.17 64.57 -18.25
CA SER A 8 -11.32 64.52 -17.33
C SER A 8 -11.55 63.11 -16.74
N PHE A 9 -11.14 62.06 -17.46
CA PHE A 9 -11.18 60.68 -16.95
C PHE A 9 -10.12 60.49 -15.86
N LEU A 10 -8.86 60.89 -16.11
CA LEU A 10 -7.76 60.74 -15.16
C LEU A 10 -7.94 61.56 -13.86
N LYS A 11 -8.62 62.72 -13.90
CA LYS A 11 -8.98 63.48 -12.68
C LYS A 11 -10.06 62.81 -11.84
N ARG A 12 -10.94 61.97 -12.44
CA ARG A 12 -11.96 61.21 -11.70
C ARG A 12 -11.43 59.85 -11.21
N THR A 13 -10.42 59.27 -11.85
CA THR A 13 -9.77 58.04 -11.37
C THR A 13 -8.73 58.30 -10.27
N GLY A 14 -8.10 59.49 -10.26
CA GLY A 14 -7.10 59.85 -9.24
C GLY A 14 -7.66 60.15 -7.84
N ALA A 15 -8.96 60.43 -7.71
CA ALA A 15 -9.60 60.73 -6.43
C ALA A 15 -10.28 59.51 -5.76
N LEU A 16 -10.33 58.35 -6.42
CA LEU A 16 -10.91 57.11 -5.88
C LEU A 16 -9.88 56.09 -5.39
N ILE A 17 -8.58 56.38 -5.54
CA ILE A 17 -7.47 55.49 -5.12
C ILE A 17 -6.91 55.88 -3.73
N ALA A 18 -7.28 57.04 -3.19
CA ALA A 18 -6.77 57.53 -1.91
C ALA A 18 -7.64 57.20 -0.67
N SER A 19 -8.78 56.50 -0.85
CA SER A 19 -9.69 56.15 0.26
C SER A 19 -9.89 54.64 0.49
N THR A 20 -9.04 53.79 -0.08
CA THR A 20 -8.93 52.36 0.30
C THR A 20 -7.60 52.10 1.00
N ALA A 21 -7.21 52.96 1.95
CA ALA A 21 -6.22 52.62 2.94
C ALA A 21 -6.93 52.01 4.18
N ALA A 22 -6.45 50.84 4.58
CA ALA A 22 -6.68 50.18 5.86
C ALA A 22 -8.02 49.45 6.10
N VAL A 23 -8.30 48.42 5.29
CA VAL A 23 -8.68 47.16 5.97
C VAL A 23 -7.36 46.55 6.41
N PRO A 24 -7.07 46.40 7.72
CA PRO A 24 -5.90 45.63 8.12
C PRO A 24 -6.11 44.23 7.56
N ARG A 25 -5.34 43.85 6.55
CA ARG A 25 -5.16 42.44 6.20
C ARG A 25 -4.34 41.85 7.34
N ILE A 26 -5.01 41.58 8.45
CA ILE A 26 -4.48 40.71 9.50
C ILE A 26 -4.45 39.33 8.83
N VAL A 27 -3.37 39.08 8.09
CA VAL A 27 -3.02 37.73 7.68
C VAL A 27 -2.61 37.04 8.98
N PRO A 28 -3.35 36.02 9.46
CA PRO A 28 -3.01 35.34 10.69
C PRO A 28 -1.55 34.91 10.67
N ALA A 29 -0.84 34.98 11.79
CA ALA A 29 0.54 34.50 11.90
C ALA A 29 0.67 33.04 11.43
N SER A 30 -0.38 32.23 11.64
CA SER A 30 -0.52 30.86 11.13
C SER A 30 -0.59 30.78 9.61
N ALA A 31 -1.17 31.76 8.92
CA ALA A 31 -1.23 31.80 7.45
C ALA A 31 0.13 32.13 6.81
N LEU A 32 1.08 32.69 7.58
CA LEU A 32 2.46 32.95 7.15
C LEU A 32 3.47 31.95 7.72
N GLY A 33 3.01 30.96 8.49
CA GLY A 33 3.90 29.98 9.13
C GLY A 33 4.85 30.57 10.18
N LYS A 34 4.42 31.64 10.87
CA LYS A 34 5.18 32.20 12.01
C LYS A 34 4.99 31.32 13.26
N ASP A 35 5.90 31.48 14.24
CA ASP A 35 5.89 30.77 15.53
C ASP A 35 6.01 29.23 15.43
N GLY A 36 6.76 28.75 14.43
CA GLY A 36 7.02 27.31 14.23
C GLY A 36 5.87 26.54 13.57
N THR A 37 4.80 27.22 13.17
CA THR A 37 3.68 26.63 12.44
C THR A 37 3.99 26.52 10.94
N VAL A 38 3.57 25.45 10.27
CA VAL A 38 3.68 25.35 8.80
C VAL A 38 2.52 26.11 8.18
N ALA A 39 2.83 27.09 7.31
CA ALA A 39 1.81 27.85 6.59
C ALA A 39 0.89 26.90 5.79
N PRO A 40 -0.41 27.17 5.68
CA PRO A 40 -1.34 26.31 4.95
C PRO A 40 -0.91 26.00 3.51
N SER A 41 -0.25 26.95 2.82
CA SER A 41 0.28 26.77 1.45
C SER A 41 1.47 25.81 1.36
N GLU A 42 2.14 25.52 2.48
CA GLU A 42 3.32 24.66 2.55
C GLU A 42 2.98 23.24 3.06
N ARG A 43 1.70 22.99 3.40
CA ARG A 43 1.23 21.67 3.82
C ARG A 43 0.98 20.79 2.61
N ILE A 44 1.35 19.51 2.73
CA ILE A 44 0.94 18.50 1.76
C ILE A 44 -0.52 18.15 2.04
N THR A 45 -1.40 18.40 1.07
CA THR A 45 -2.80 18.02 1.14
C THR A 45 -2.97 16.56 0.75
N VAL A 46 -3.67 15.80 1.59
CA VAL A 46 -3.92 14.38 1.41
C VAL A 46 -5.40 14.05 1.47
N ALA A 47 -5.78 12.94 0.84
CA ALA A 47 -7.12 12.40 0.92
C ALA A 47 -7.09 10.87 0.98
N THR A 48 -8.08 10.26 1.62
CA THR A 48 -8.14 8.79 1.74
C THR A 48 -9.12 8.20 0.75
N ILE A 49 -8.71 7.13 0.06
CA ILE A 49 -9.60 6.29 -0.76
C ILE A 49 -9.69 4.92 -0.10
N GLY A 50 -10.87 4.59 0.43
CA GLY A 50 -11.12 3.44 1.29
C GLY A 50 -10.83 3.74 2.77
N HIS A 51 -11.88 3.79 3.60
CA HIS A 51 -11.79 4.14 5.02
C HIS A 51 -12.07 2.92 5.93
N GLY A 52 -11.43 1.80 5.60
CA GLY A 52 -11.49 0.56 6.39
C GLY A 52 -10.62 0.56 7.64
N ASN A 53 -10.52 -0.60 8.30
CA ASN A 53 -9.71 -0.78 9.53
C ASN A 53 -8.27 -0.30 9.35
N ARG A 54 -7.68 -0.61 8.19
CA ARG A 54 -6.30 -0.23 7.90
C ARG A 54 -6.13 1.28 7.78
N CYS A 55 -7.02 1.95 7.05
CA CYS A 55 -7.01 3.40 6.93
C CYS A 55 -7.10 4.06 8.31
N ARG A 56 -8.06 3.66 9.16
CA ARG A 56 -8.28 4.25 10.49
C ARG A 56 -7.05 4.19 11.41
N ASN A 57 -6.20 3.17 11.23
CA ASN A 57 -4.95 3.03 11.99
C ASN A 57 -3.79 3.84 11.40
N VAL A 58 -3.78 4.09 10.09
CA VAL A 58 -2.65 4.73 9.40
C VAL A 58 -2.87 6.23 9.20
N ILE A 59 -4.09 6.67 8.88
CA ILE A 59 -4.40 8.09 8.64
C ILE A 59 -4.05 9.01 9.84
N PRO A 60 -4.16 8.59 11.12
CA PRO A 60 -3.72 9.44 12.23
C PRO A 60 -2.24 9.83 12.11
N HIS A 61 -1.38 8.97 11.58
CA HIS A 61 0.06 9.26 11.44
C HIS A 61 0.38 10.24 10.30
N PHE A 62 -0.55 10.43 9.35
CA PHE A 62 -0.50 11.58 8.44
C PHE A 62 -0.96 12.85 9.15
N MET A 63 -2.13 12.79 9.81
CA MET A 63 -2.77 13.98 10.41
C MET A 63 -2.04 14.52 11.64
N MET A 64 -1.28 13.70 12.36
CA MET A 64 -0.41 14.11 13.47
C MET A 64 0.79 14.96 13.04
N ARG A 65 0.98 15.18 11.75
CA ARG A 65 2.08 15.99 11.24
C ARG A 65 1.60 17.38 10.86
N ASP A 66 2.25 18.40 11.39
CA ASP A 66 1.90 19.81 11.13
C ASP A 66 2.07 20.23 9.66
N ASP A 67 2.86 19.45 8.91
CA ASP A 67 3.18 19.66 7.51
C ASP A 67 2.25 18.90 6.54
N VAL A 68 1.12 18.37 7.05
CA VAL A 68 0.11 17.60 6.30
C VAL A 68 -1.30 18.00 6.68
N GLN A 69 -2.20 18.03 5.70
CA GLN A 69 -3.64 18.25 5.92
C GLN A 69 -4.47 17.18 5.19
N CYS A 70 -5.24 16.37 5.93
CA CYS A 70 -6.27 15.55 5.29
C CYS A 70 -7.52 16.39 5.01
N ILE A 71 -7.95 16.45 3.76
CA ILE A 71 -9.04 17.35 3.32
C ILE A 71 -10.26 16.63 2.74
N ALA A 72 -10.13 15.34 2.39
CA ALA A 72 -11.20 14.58 1.78
C ALA A 72 -11.10 13.08 2.07
N VAL A 73 -12.26 12.43 2.07
CA VAL A 73 -12.41 10.99 2.20
C VAL A 73 -13.31 10.43 1.09
N SER A 74 -12.99 9.23 0.60
CA SER A 74 -13.86 8.49 -0.31
C SER A 74 -14.03 7.03 0.13
N ASP A 75 -15.27 6.55 0.09
CA ASP A 75 -15.60 5.14 0.31
C ASP A 75 -16.94 4.79 -0.35
N ALA A 76 -17.01 3.59 -0.93
CA ALA A 76 -18.23 3.02 -1.52
C ALA A 76 -19.28 2.63 -0.46
N ARG A 77 -18.92 2.62 0.83
CA ARG A 77 -19.82 2.34 1.96
C ARG A 77 -20.10 3.62 2.74
N THR A 78 -21.36 3.99 2.88
CA THR A 78 -21.76 5.27 3.51
C THR A 78 -21.31 5.33 4.95
N GLU A 79 -21.45 4.23 5.68
CA GLU A 79 -21.01 4.10 7.07
C GLU A 79 -19.50 4.39 7.21
N ARG A 80 -18.65 3.86 6.32
CA ARG A 80 -17.21 4.12 6.36
C ARG A 80 -16.86 5.54 5.90
N LEU A 81 -17.58 6.05 4.89
CA LEU A 81 -17.42 7.42 4.40
C LEU A 81 -17.69 8.45 5.51
N LEU A 82 -18.80 8.29 6.22
CA LEU A 82 -19.17 9.17 7.33
C LEU A 82 -18.24 9.01 8.53
N ALA A 83 -17.84 7.78 8.86
CA ALA A 83 -16.84 7.54 9.91
C ALA A 83 -15.50 8.22 9.59
N GLY A 84 -15.07 8.19 8.32
CA GLY A 84 -13.85 8.86 7.88
C GLY A 84 -13.94 10.37 7.97
N LYS A 85 -15.04 10.96 7.52
CA LYS A 85 -15.29 12.39 7.70
C LYS A 85 -15.25 12.76 9.18
N ALA A 86 -15.95 12.01 10.03
CA ALA A 86 -15.98 12.26 11.45
C ALA A 86 -14.59 12.18 12.10
N GLN A 87 -13.77 11.18 11.73
CA GLN A 87 -12.41 11.05 12.24
C GLN A 87 -11.53 12.26 11.85
N VAL A 88 -11.60 12.71 10.61
CA VAL A 88 -10.81 13.86 10.11
C VAL A 88 -11.30 15.17 10.75
N ASP A 89 -12.62 15.41 10.73
CA ASP A 89 -13.24 16.60 11.33
C ASP A 89 -12.95 16.70 12.83
N GLN A 90 -12.96 15.57 13.55
CA GLN A 90 -12.63 15.52 14.97
C GLN A 90 -11.16 15.84 15.22
N HIS A 91 -10.24 15.33 14.39
CA HIS A 91 -8.81 15.59 14.54
C HIS A 91 -8.48 17.07 14.36
N TYR A 92 -9.09 17.73 13.38
CA TYR A 92 -8.84 19.14 13.06
C TYR A 92 -9.80 20.12 13.76
N ASP A 93 -10.71 19.62 14.59
CA ASP A 93 -11.73 20.41 15.30
C ASP A 93 -12.54 21.34 14.36
N ASN A 94 -12.98 20.80 13.22
CA ASN A 94 -13.76 21.54 12.22
C ASN A 94 -14.82 20.65 11.54
N LYS A 95 -15.35 21.08 10.38
CA LYS A 95 -16.32 20.32 9.56
C LYS A 95 -15.93 20.28 8.08
N ASP A 96 -14.67 20.55 7.76
CA ASP A 96 -14.23 20.89 6.41
C ASP A 96 -13.92 19.67 5.54
N CYS A 97 -13.79 18.47 6.14
CA CYS A 97 -13.46 17.27 5.37
C CYS A 97 -14.57 16.95 4.36
N ALA A 98 -14.24 16.97 3.07
CA ALA A 98 -15.19 16.61 2.02
C ALA A 98 -15.38 15.09 1.92
N THR A 99 -16.55 14.67 1.46
CA THR A 99 -16.88 13.24 1.26
C THR A 99 -17.22 12.96 -0.19
N TYR A 100 -16.68 11.87 -0.73
CA TYR A 100 -16.96 11.43 -2.10
C TYR A 100 -17.34 9.96 -2.14
N ARG A 101 -18.47 9.63 -2.77
CA ARG A 101 -18.87 8.24 -3.02
C ARG A 101 -18.03 7.61 -4.12
N ASP A 102 -17.71 8.40 -5.12
CA ASP A 102 -16.87 8.04 -6.25
C ASP A 102 -15.48 8.68 -6.08
N PHE A 103 -14.43 7.85 -6.00
CA PHE A 103 -13.07 8.35 -5.83
C PHE A 103 -12.60 9.18 -7.04
N ARG A 104 -13.22 9.03 -8.22
CA ARG A 104 -12.86 9.79 -9.42
C ARG A 104 -13.15 11.28 -9.26
N GLU A 105 -14.23 11.62 -8.57
CA GLU A 105 -14.56 13.02 -8.23
C GLU A 105 -13.55 13.59 -7.23
N LEU A 106 -13.08 12.78 -6.28
CA LEU A 106 -12.01 13.15 -5.36
C LEU A 106 -10.69 13.38 -6.11
N LEU A 107 -10.33 12.51 -7.06
CA LEU A 107 -9.11 12.65 -7.87
C LEU A 107 -9.15 13.88 -8.80
N ALA A 108 -10.34 14.36 -9.19
CA ALA A 108 -10.51 15.57 -10.00
C ALA A 108 -10.21 16.88 -9.24
N ARG A 109 -9.99 16.82 -7.93
CA ARG A 109 -9.67 17.99 -7.11
C ARG A 109 -8.30 18.58 -7.46
N GLY A 110 -8.27 19.89 -7.73
CA GLY A 110 -7.02 20.62 -8.00
C GLY A 110 -6.21 20.96 -6.74
N ASP A 111 -6.84 20.95 -5.57
CA ASP A 111 -6.27 21.29 -4.27
C ASP A 111 -5.75 20.07 -3.48
N LEU A 112 -5.50 18.96 -4.18
CA LEU A 112 -5.04 17.70 -3.61
C LEU A 112 -3.67 17.33 -4.16
N ASP A 113 -2.68 17.11 -3.30
CA ASP A 113 -1.31 16.74 -3.67
C ASP A 113 -1.12 15.23 -3.74
N ALA A 114 -1.67 14.50 -2.77
CA ALA A 114 -1.45 13.05 -2.66
C ALA A 114 -2.69 12.29 -2.17
N VAL A 115 -2.71 10.99 -2.45
CA VAL A 115 -3.75 10.07 -1.97
C VAL A 115 -3.19 8.96 -1.11
N PHE A 116 -3.93 8.61 -0.07
CA PHE A 116 -3.75 7.40 0.70
C PHE A 116 -4.81 6.37 0.28
N ILE A 117 -4.38 5.32 -0.44
CA ILE A 117 -5.23 4.25 -0.93
C ILE A 117 -5.18 3.08 0.05
N ALA A 118 -6.31 2.79 0.69
CA ALA A 118 -6.50 1.70 1.65
C ALA A 118 -7.79 0.92 1.36
N THR A 119 -7.99 0.62 0.08
CA THR A 119 -9.12 -0.14 -0.46
C THR A 119 -8.92 -1.65 -0.25
N GLY A 120 -9.78 -2.49 -0.85
CA GLY A 120 -9.42 -3.89 -1.07
C GLY A 120 -8.49 -4.03 -2.27
N ASP A 121 -7.73 -5.13 -2.31
CA ASP A 121 -6.61 -5.36 -3.26
C ASP A 121 -6.99 -5.11 -4.73
N ARG A 122 -8.22 -5.46 -5.12
CA ARG A 122 -8.76 -5.27 -6.47
C ARG A 122 -8.77 -3.84 -6.98
N TRP A 123 -8.62 -2.86 -6.10
CA TRP A 123 -8.63 -1.44 -6.41
C TRP A 123 -7.25 -0.78 -6.36
N HIS A 124 -6.24 -1.40 -5.75
CA HIS A 124 -4.94 -0.76 -5.52
C HIS A 124 -4.30 -0.28 -6.84
N SER A 125 -4.16 -1.17 -7.83
CA SER A 125 -3.47 -0.85 -9.08
C SER A 125 -4.21 0.22 -9.89
N LEU A 126 -5.52 0.02 -10.12
CA LEU A 126 -6.29 0.92 -10.98
C LEU A 126 -6.47 2.30 -10.34
N THR A 127 -6.73 2.36 -9.03
CA THR A 127 -6.81 3.63 -8.31
C THR A 127 -5.47 4.36 -8.32
N SER A 128 -4.35 3.64 -8.16
CA SER A 128 -3.01 4.21 -8.25
C SER A 128 -2.71 4.78 -9.64
N ILE A 129 -3.02 4.03 -10.71
CA ILE A 129 -2.86 4.50 -12.09
C ILE A 129 -3.72 5.75 -12.36
N MET A 130 -4.96 5.76 -11.89
CA MET A 130 -5.86 6.91 -12.05
C MET A 130 -5.39 8.12 -11.24
N ALA A 131 -4.87 7.92 -10.02
CA ALA A 131 -4.30 8.97 -9.19
C ALA A 131 -3.05 9.58 -9.82
N ALA A 132 -2.14 8.75 -10.34
CA ALA A 132 -0.95 9.20 -11.06
C ALA A 132 -1.34 10.03 -12.30
N LYS A 133 -2.31 9.56 -13.10
CA LYS A 133 -2.85 10.29 -14.26
C LYS A 133 -3.54 11.62 -13.88
N ALA A 134 -4.06 11.73 -12.66
CA ALA A 134 -4.60 12.96 -12.10
C ALA A 134 -3.54 13.87 -11.44
N GLY A 135 -2.25 13.51 -11.55
CA GLY A 135 -1.13 14.28 -11.01
C GLY A 135 -0.98 14.17 -9.49
N LYS A 136 -1.46 13.08 -8.88
CA LYS A 136 -1.41 12.87 -7.42
C LYS A 136 -0.28 11.92 -7.06
N ASP A 137 0.49 12.24 -6.02
CA ASP A 137 1.41 11.29 -5.40
C ASP A 137 0.64 10.23 -4.59
N ILE A 138 1.23 9.05 -4.41
CA ILE A 138 0.48 7.86 -4.00
C ILE A 138 1.16 7.16 -2.84
N TYR A 139 0.44 7.04 -1.73
CA TYR A 139 0.70 5.99 -0.75
C TYR A 139 -0.41 4.94 -0.92
N SER A 140 -0.06 3.73 -1.34
CA SER A 140 -1.02 2.62 -1.46
C SER A 140 -0.67 1.52 -0.49
N GLU A 141 -1.66 1.01 0.25
CA GLU A 141 -1.45 -0.20 1.04
C GLU A 141 -1.07 -1.39 0.16
N LYS A 142 -0.38 -2.33 0.80
CA LYS A 142 -0.03 -3.64 0.24
C LYS A 142 -1.25 -4.58 0.26
N PRO A 143 -1.27 -5.63 -0.59
CA PRO A 143 -0.35 -5.90 -1.69
C PRO A 143 -0.51 -4.85 -2.80
N MET A 144 0.52 -4.61 -3.62
CA MET A 144 0.47 -3.57 -4.66
C MET A 144 -0.64 -3.81 -5.71
N SER A 145 -1.01 -5.07 -5.94
CA SER A 145 -1.90 -5.49 -7.02
C SER A 145 -2.54 -6.85 -6.73
N LEU A 146 -3.53 -7.25 -7.55
CA LEU A 146 -4.03 -8.62 -7.58
C LEU A 146 -3.35 -9.50 -8.63
N THR A 147 -2.71 -8.90 -9.63
CA THR A 147 -1.98 -9.63 -10.67
C THR A 147 -0.61 -9.00 -10.97
N ILE A 148 0.28 -9.75 -11.62
CA ILE A 148 1.64 -9.31 -11.92
C ILE A 148 1.62 -8.18 -12.96
N GLU A 149 0.80 -8.29 -14.02
CA GLU A 149 0.69 -7.23 -15.03
C GLU A 149 0.08 -5.94 -14.48
N GLU A 150 -0.86 -6.05 -13.53
CA GLU A 150 -1.43 -4.89 -12.86
C GLU A 150 -0.37 -4.08 -12.09
N SER A 151 0.53 -4.74 -11.33
CA SER A 151 1.60 -4.01 -10.62
C SER A 151 2.65 -3.47 -11.58
N ARG A 152 3.01 -4.21 -12.65
CA ARG A 152 3.92 -3.71 -13.69
C ARG A 152 3.39 -2.43 -14.33
N ALA A 153 2.09 -2.37 -14.64
CA ALA A 153 1.48 -1.15 -15.19
C ALA A 153 1.51 0.05 -14.21
N VAL A 154 1.39 -0.18 -12.90
CA VAL A 154 1.60 0.88 -11.89
C VAL A 154 3.04 1.38 -11.92
N VAL A 155 4.03 0.48 -11.99
CA VAL A 155 5.45 0.87 -12.10
C VAL A 155 5.67 1.73 -13.34
N GLU A 156 5.21 1.27 -14.50
CA GLU A 156 5.39 1.99 -15.76
C GLU A 156 4.70 3.35 -15.74
N THR A 157 3.46 3.41 -15.25
CA THR A 157 2.70 4.66 -15.17
C THR A 157 3.37 5.67 -14.23
N THR A 158 3.74 5.24 -13.03
CA THR A 158 4.39 6.14 -12.04
C THR A 158 5.75 6.63 -12.53
N ARG A 159 6.53 5.75 -13.18
CA ARG A 159 7.80 6.13 -13.82
C ARG A 159 7.60 7.13 -14.96
N GLN A 160 6.63 6.90 -15.84
CA GLN A 160 6.35 7.78 -16.99
C GLN A 160 5.88 9.17 -16.55
N LEU A 161 5.10 9.24 -15.47
CA LEU A 161 4.52 10.49 -14.97
C LEU A 161 5.35 11.17 -13.89
N GLY A 162 6.47 10.57 -13.46
CA GLY A 162 7.29 11.10 -12.37
C GLY A 162 6.57 11.13 -11.01
N THR A 163 5.59 10.24 -10.82
CA THR A 163 4.76 10.18 -9.62
C THR A 163 5.54 9.56 -8.45
N VAL A 164 5.55 10.22 -7.29
CA VAL A 164 6.07 9.63 -6.06
C VAL A 164 5.09 8.58 -5.58
N TYR A 165 5.53 7.34 -5.48
CA TYR A 165 4.73 6.22 -5.02
C TYR A 165 5.43 5.50 -3.87
N GLN A 166 4.68 5.13 -2.83
CA GLN A 166 5.13 4.22 -1.78
C GLN A 166 4.08 3.14 -1.51
N CYS A 167 4.50 1.88 -1.54
CA CYS A 167 3.67 0.78 -1.04
C CYS A 167 3.75 0.67 0.48
N GLY A 168 2.66 0.29 1.14
CA GLY A 168 2.54 0.12 2.59
C GLY A 168 3.35 -1.04 3.22
N HIS A 169 4.50 -1.43 2.63
CA HIS A 169 5.45 -2.38 3.21
C HIS A 169 6.24 -1.76 4.37
N GLN A 170 5.53 -1.42 5.45
CA GLN A 170 6.04 -0.63 6.58
C GLN A 170 7.24 -1.25 7.31
N ARG A 171 7.45 -2.56 7.22
CA ARG A 171 8.54 -3.28 7.88
C ARG A 171 9.92 -2.75 7.48
N ARG A 172 10.10 -2.19 6.27
CA ARG A 172 11.36 -1.52 5.89
C ARG A 172 11.70 -0.31 6.77
N SER A 173 10.72 0.25 7.47
CA SER A 173 10.88 1.41 8.35
C SER A 173 10.96 1.05 9.83
N VAL A 174 10.90 -0.25 10.17
CA VAL A 174 10.96 -0.74 11.55
C VAL A 174 12.39 -1.17 11.87
N ASP A 175 12.89 -0.76 13.03
CA ASP A 175 14.29 -0.92 13.43
C ASP A 175 14.73 -2.39 13.54
N SER A 176 13.86 -3.28 14.02
CA SER A 176 14.12 -4.73 14.13
C SER A 176 14.41 -5.36 12.76
N TYR A 177 13.61 -5.04 11.73
CA TYR A 177 13.80 -5.55 10.38
C TYR A 177 14.99 -4.90 9.70
N ARG A 178 15.24 -3.60 9.90
CA ARG A 178 16.48 -2.94 9.45
C ARG A 178 17.69 -3.69 9.98
N PHE A 179 17.72 -3.94 11.28
CA PHE A 179 18.81 -4.67 11.94
C PHE A 179 18.99 -6.06 11.33
N GLN A 180 17.89 -6.79 11.18
CA GLN A 180 17.89 -8.11 10.57
C GLN A 180 18.49 -8.09 9.16
N THR A 181 18.06 -7.16 8.30
CA THR A 181 18.57 -7.05 6.94
C THR A 181 20.03 -6.62 6.88
N GLU A 182 20.48 -5.74 7.78
CA GLU A 182 21.88 -5.35 7.89
C GLU A 182 22.77 -6.55 8.28
N ILE A 183 22.34 -7.36 9.25
CA ILE A 183 23.06 -8.58 9.64
C ILE A 183 23.08 -9.62 8.51
N ALA A 184 21.98 -9.77 7.78
CA ALA A 184 21.92 -10.65 6.61
C ALA A 184 22.94 -10.25 5.54
N LYS A 185 23.15 -8.94 5.33
CA LYS A 185 24.11 -8.42 4.35
C LYS A 185 25.56 -8.34 4.85
N SER A 186 25.78 -8.34 6.15
CA SER A 186 27.12 -8.05 6.71
C SER A 186 28.08 -9.25 6.74
N GLY A 187 27.66 -10.44 6.30
CA GLY A 187 28.43 -11.68 6.40
C GLY A 187 28.58 -12.24 7.83
N ARG A 188 27.90 -11.65 8.83
CA ARG A 188 28.03 -12.03 10.25
C ARG A 188 27.38 -13.38 10.60
N ILE A 189 26.53 -13.89 9.71
CA ILE A 189 25.92 -15.21 9.78
C ILE A 189 26.45 -16.14 8.68
N GLY A 190 27.58 -15.81 8.05
CA GLY A 190 28.08 -16.49 6.84
C GLY A 190 27.31 -16.09 5.59
N GLY A 191 27.41 -16.88 4.52
CA GLY A 191 26.60 -16.73 3.33
C GLY A 191 25.16 -17.12 3.61
N VAL A 192 24.21 -16.20 3.40
CA VAL A 192 22.78 -16.52 3.54
C VAL A 192 22.35 -17.47 2.44
N HIS A 193 21.89 -18.66 2.80
CA HIS A 193 21.43 -19.67 1.84
C HIS A 193 19.91 -19.89 1.87
N THR A 194 19.24 -19.58 2.99
CA THR A 194 17.79 -19.77 3.15
C THR A 194 17.16 -18.63 3.95
N VAL A 195 16.04 -18.11 3.46
CA VAL A 195 15.11 -17.25 4.19
C VAL A 195 13.83 -18.04 4.45
N ILE A 196 13.33 -18.03 5.68
CA ILE A 196 12.07 -18.67 6.06
C ILE A 196 11.09 -17.58 6.47
N ALA A 197 9.94 -17.52 5.81
CA ALA A 197 8.85 -16.64 6.16
C ALA A 197 7.64 -17.47 6.59
N GLN A 198 7.22 -17.32 7.83
CA GLN A 198 6.05 -17.98 8.38
C GLN A 198 4.92 -16.98 8.58
N MET A 199 3.79 -17.28 7.97
CA MET A 199 2.51 -16.62 8.14
C MET A 199 1.61 -17.48 9.03
N TRP A 200 0.30 -17.50 8.80
CA TRP A 200 -0.69 -18.32 9.52
C TRP A 200 -1.61 -19.06 8.54
N GLU A 201 -2.49 -19.92 9.04
CA GLU A 201 -3.49 -20.63 8.21
C GLU A 201 -4.55 -19.68 7.63
N ASN A 202 -4.99 -19.91 6.39
CA ASN A 202 -6.19 -19.24 5.89
C ASN A 202 -7.43 -19.74 6.66
N PRO A 203 -8.43 -18.88 6.91
CA PRO A 203 -9.64 -19.29 7.60
C PRO A 203 -10.51 -20.22 6.74
N ILE A 204 -11.29 -21.07 7.40
CA ILE A 204 -12.41 -21.77 6.77
C ILE A 204 -13.64 -20.89 6.88
N LEU A 205 -14.17 -20.45 5.74
CA LEU A 205 -15.41 -19.71 5.66
C LEU A 205 -16.58 -20.67 5.49
N LYS A 206 -17.62 -20.46 6.30
CA LYS A 206 -18.89 -21.15 6.12
C LYS A 206 -19.63 -20.55 4.91
N PRO A 207 -20.24 -21.36 4.05
CA PRO A 207 -21.06 -20.85 2.97
C PRO A 207 -22.28 -20.11 3.51
N GLU A 208 -22.66 -19.03 2.83
CA GLU A 208 -23.89 -18.28 3.08
C GLU A 208 -24.67 -18.13 1.77
N SER A 209 -25.99 -18.07 1.86
CA SER A 209 -26.85 -17.78 0.70
C SER A 209 -26.78 -16.30 0.31
N PRO A 210 -27.04 -15.97 -0.97
CA PRO A 210 -27.22 -14.60 -1.42
C PRO A 210 -28.25 -13.82 -0.59
N LYS A 211 -27.98 -12.54 -0.34
CA LYS A 211 -28.87 -11.61 0.35
C LYS A 211 -28.95 -10.28 -0.43
N PRO A 212 -29.99 -9.46 -0.21
CA PRO A 212 -30.00 -8.10 -0.73
C PRO A 212 -28.78 -7.30 -0.26
N VAL A 213 -28.28 -6.42 -1.13
CA VAL A 213 -27.19 -5.50 -0.78
C VAL A 213 -27.68 -4.58 0.35
N PRO A 214 -26.91 -4.42 1.46
CA PRO A 214 -27.29 -3.53 2.54
C PRO A 214 -27.39 -2.06 2.08
N PRO A 215 -28.36 -1.28 2.61
CA PRO A 215 -28.46 0.14 2.31
C PRO A 215 -27.13 0.89 2.53
N GLY A 216 -26.80 1.81 1.63
CA GLY A 216 -25.57 2.61 1.70
C GLY A 216 -24.30 1.92 1.21
N VAL A 217 -24.36 0.66 0.78
CA VAL A 217 -23.26 -0.04 0.09
C VAL A 217 -23.45 0.13 -1.41
N ASP A 218 -22.56 0.88 -2.06
CA ASP A 218 -22.42 0.82 -3.52
C ASP A 218 -21.66 -0.45 -3.85
N TYR A 219 -22.41 -1.52 -4.10
CA TYR A 219 -21.83 -2.84 -4.31
C TYR A 219 -21.13 -2.96 -5.66
N ASP A 220 -21.57 -2.21 -6.66
CA ASP A 220 -20.93 -2.23 -7.97
C ASP A 220 -19.55 -1.57 -7.93
N MET A 221 -19.45 -0.40 -7.30
CA MET A 221 -18.16 0.24 -7.00
C MET A 221 -17.33 -0.60 -6.03
N TRP A 222 -17.96 -1.27 -5.06
CA TRP A 222 -17.22 -2.18 -4.18
C TRP A 222 -16.59 -3.32 -4.97
N LEU A 223 -17.31 -4.00 -5.87
CA LEU A 223 -16.77 -5.05 -6.74
C LEU A 223 -15.70 -4.49 -7.68
N GLY A 224 -16.00 -3.37 -8.33
CA GLY A 224 -15.08 -2.72 -9.25
C GLY A 224 -14.73 -3.60 -10.44
N PRO A 225 -13.43 -3.79 -10.76
CA PRO A 225 -12.98 -4.51 -11.95
C PRO A 225 -13.16 -6.03 -11.87
N THR A 226 -13.59 -6.58 -10.73
CA THR A 226 -13.77 -8.03 -10.58
C THR A 226 -15.02 -8.53 -11.32
N PRO A 227 -15.12 -9.84 -11.60
CA PRO A 227 -16.38 -10.45 -12.02
C PRO A 227 -17.53 -10.08 -11.08
N TRP A 228 -18.74 -10.00 -11.63
CA TRP A 228 -19.92 -9.76 -10.82
C TRP A 228 -20.30 -11.03 -10.06
N HIS A 229 -20.59 -10.89 -8.77
CA HIS A 229 -21.10 -11.95 -7.91
C HIS A 229 -22.34 -11.46 -7.17
N PRO A 230 -23.29 -12.34 -6.81
CA PRO A 230 -24.37 -11.96 -5.91
C PRO A 230 -23.79 -11.56 -4.54
N PHE A 231 -24.46 -10.62 -3.86
CA PHE A 231 -24.05 -10.22 -2.52
C PHE A 231 -24.22 -11.38 -1.54
N ILE A 232 -23.11 -11.88 -1.03
CA ILE A 232 -23.03 -12.91 0.01
C ILE A 232 -22.20 -12.33 1.16
N PRO A 233 -22.72 -12.22 2.39
CA PRO A 233 -21.98 -11.58 3.48
C PRO A 233 -20.62 -12.23 3.77
N ALA A 234 -20.53 -13.56 3.76
CA ALA A 234 -19.27 -14.29 3.88
C ALA A 234 -18.23 -13.88 2.81
N ARG A 235 -18.63 -13.66 1.55
CA ARG A 235 -17.74 -13.18 0.48
C ARG A 235 -17.37 -11.72 0.67
N PHE A 236 -18.34 -10.88 1.02
CA PHE A 236 -18.12 -9.45 1.21
C PHE A 236 -17.16 -9.16 2.39
N ASN A 237 -17.33 -9.86 3.50
CA ASN A 237 -16.48 -9.71 4.68
C ASN A 237 -15.16 -10.50 4.54
N GLY A 238 -15.19 -11.64 3.86
CA GLY A 238 -14.05 -12.51 3.60
C GLY A 238 -13.37 -12.27 2.25
N TRP A 239 -13.52 -11.09 1.65
CA TRP A 239 -13.10 -10.80 0.26
C TRP A 239 -11.64 -11.16 -0.04
N ASN A 240 -10.75 -11.15 0.96
CA ASN A 240 -9.34 -11.49 0.77
C ASN A 240 -9.12 -12.99 0.42
N TRP A 241 -10.13 -13.84 0.64
CA TRP A 241 -10.01 -15.29 0.56
C TRP A 241 -10.56 -15.87 -0.77
N PHE A 242 -10.77 -15.04 -1.79
CA PHE A 242 -11.23 -15.45 -3.11
C PHE A 242 -10.28 -14.95 -4.19
N TRP A 243 -9.97 -15.77 -5.18
CA TRP A 243 -8.92 -15.48 -6.17
C TRP A 243 -9.18 -14.22 -7.01
N ASP A 244 -10.44 -13.84 -7.15
CA ASP A 244 -10.85 -12.68 -7.94
C ASP A 244 -10.79 -11.36 -7.14
N THR A 245 -10.86 -11.41 -5.81
CA THR A 245 -10.88 -10.22 -4.95
C THR A 245 -9.69 -10.09 -4.01
N GLY A 246 -8.90 -11.15 -3.82
CA GLY A 246 -7.80 -11.23 -2.85
C GLY A 246 -6.79 -12.33 -3.19
N GLY A 247 -5.75 -12.42 -2.35
CA GLY A 247 -4.64 -13.35 -2.54
C GLY A 247 -4.36 -14.27 -1.35
N GLY A 248 -5.25 -14.31 -0.37
CA GLY A 248 -5.06 -15.07 0.86
C GLY A 248 -3.80 -14.64 1.63
N THR A 249 -3.37 -15.48 2.57
CA THR A 249 -2.27 -15.15 3.46
C THR A 249 -0.92 -15.06 2.74
N LEU A 250 -0.69 -15.89 1.71
CA LEU A 250 0.54 -15.89 0.89
C LEU A 250 0.80 -14.58 0.15
N ILE A 251 -0.23 -13.79 -0.15
CA ILE A 251 -0.07 -12.44 -0.72
C ILE A 251 -0.31 -11.38 0.34
N ASN A 252 -1.46 -11.37 1.02
CA ASN A 252 -1.84 -10.28 1.93
C ASN A 252 -0.79 -10.01 3.00
N MET A 253 -0.20 -11.07 3.59
CA MET A 253 0.91 -10.92 4.53
C MET A 253 2.22 -11.43 3.98
N GLY A 254 2.20 -12.42 3.08
CA GLY A 254 3.43 -12.86 2.43
C GLY A 254 4.16 -11.73 1.71
N CYS A 255 3.47 -10.74 1.12
CA CYS A 255 4.13 -9.60 0.46
C CYS A 255 5.04 -8.79 1.39
N HIS A 256 4.72 -8.70 2.68
CA HIS A 256 5.60 -8.05 3.66
C HIS A 256 6.90 -8.84 3.88
N TYR A 257 6.84 -10.16 3.84
CA TYR A 257 8.00 -11.01 4.06
C TYR A 257 8.81 -11.22 2.79
N THR A 258 8.17 -11.30 1.62
CA THR A 258 8.88 -11.29 0.35
C THR A 258 9.60 -9.97 0.14
N ASP A 259 9.02 -8.84 0.57
CA ASP A 259 9.68 -7.53 0.56
C ASP A 259 10.93 -7.50 1.45
N ILE A 260 10.84 -7.95 2.71
CA ILE A 260 12.02 -8.03 3.59
C ILE A 260 13.03 -9.05 3.08
N ALA A 261 12.60 -10.19 2.53
CA ALA A 261 13.49 -11.19 1.96
C ALA A 261 14.29 -10.59 0.78
N GLN A 262 13.62 -9.95 -0.18
CA GLN A 262 14.29 -9.26 -1.29
C GLN A 262 15.27 -8.21 -0.79
N TRP A 263 14.85 -7.42 0.21
CA TRP A 263 15.70 -6.39 0.77
C TRP A 263 16.94 -6.97 1.43
N GLY A 264 16.80 -7.99 2.28
CA GLY A 264 17.91 -8.62 3.00
C GLY A 264 18.83 -9.47 2.12
N LEU A 265 18.32 -9.99 1.00
CA LEU A 265 19.10 -10.73 0.00
C LEU A 265 19.74 -9.84 -1.07
N ASP A 266 19.43 -8.53 -1.07
CA ASP A 266 19.91 -7.57 -2.07
C ASP A 266 19.46 -7.91 -3.50
N THR A 267 18.18 -8.28 -3.63
CA THR A 267 17.56 -8.76 -4.88
C THR A 267 16.31 -7.95 -5.26
N ASP A 268 16.26 -6.69 -4.84
CA ASP A 268 15.14 -5.75 -5.05
C ASP A 268 14.81 -5.46 -6.53
N ASP A 269 15.73 -5.75 -7.45
CA ASP A 269 15.62 -5.56 -8.90
C ASP A 269 15.39 -6.88 -9.67
N THR A 270 15.38 -8.02 -8.99
CA THR A 270 15.21 -9.36 -9.56
C THR A 270 14.28 -10.21 -8.70
N GLY A 271 14.31 -11.54 -8.84
CA GLY A 271 13.55 -12.46 -8.01
C GLY A 271 13.91 -13.93 -8.21
N PRO A 272 13.23 -14.85 -7.50
CA PRO A 272 13.37 -16.28 -7.69
C PRO A 272 13.04 -16.72 -9.13
N ILE A 273 13.74 -17.73 -9.62
CA ILE A 273 13.58 -18.29 -10.98
C ILE A 273 12.80 -19.61 -10.99
N HIS A 274 12.58 -20.22 -9.83
CA HIS A 274 11.90 -21.51 -9.72
C HIS A 274 11.06 -21.59 -8.45
N TYR A 275 9.86 -22.16 -8.57
CA TYR A 275 8.88 -22.26 -7.51
C TYR A 275 8.36 -23.69 -7.42
N LYS A 276 8.44 -24.26 -6.21
CA LYS A 276 7.93 -25.59 -5.90
C LYS A 276 7.23 -25.57 -4.56
N GLY A 277 5.99 -26.03 -4.52
CA GLY A 277 5.23 -26.03 -3.27
C GLY A 277 4.07 -27.00 -3.26
N THR A 278 3.47 -27.11 -2.08
CA THR A 278 2.26 -27.90 -1.84
C THR A 278 1.25 -27.06 -1.06
N ALA A 279 -0.02 -27.43 -1.17
CA ALA A 279 -1.08 -26.80 -0.42
C ALA A 279 -2.18 -27.80 -0.06
N GLN A 280 -2.86 -27.54 1.06
CA GLN A 280 -4.02 -28.30 1.49
C GLN A 280 -5.27 -27.45 1.29
N PHE A 281 -6.14 -27.89 0.38
CA PHE A 281 -7.46 -27.30 0.19
C PHE A 281 -8.48 -28.02 1.07
N GLU A 282 -9.50 -27.28 1.51
CA GLU A 282 -10.63 -27.80 2.27
C GLU A 282 -11.85 -27.82 1.34
N PRO A 283 -12.30 -28.99 0.82
CA PRO A 283 -13.31 -29.03 -0.25
C PRO A 283 -14.65 -28.38 0.09
N ALA A 284 -15.01 -28.31 1.38
CA ALA A 284 -16.23 -27.67 1.86
C ALA A 284 -16.05 -26.18 2.22
N ASN A 285 -14.84 -25.63 2.05
CA ASN A 285 -14.58 -24.23 2.32
C ASN A 285 -15.27 -23.36 1.27
N PHE A 286 -15.96 -22.32 1.73
CA PHE A 286 -16.58 -21.37 0.81
C PHE A 286 -15.55 -20.50 0.10
N ALA A 287 -14.36 -20.34 0.68
CA ALA A 287 -13.25 -19.58 0.11
C ALA A 287 -12.43 -20.41 -0.90
N ASP A 288 -11.76 -19.74 -1.85
CA ASP A 288 -10.94 -20.43 -2.87
C ASP A 288 -9.50 -20.74 -2.40
N MET A 289 -9.07 -20.10 -1.31
CA MET A 289 -7.70 -20.20 -0.81
C MET A 289 -7.44 -21.57 -0.14
N PRO A 290 -6.24 -22.14 -0.29
CA PRO A 290 -5.87 -23.31 0.48
C PRO A 290 -5.82 -22.98 1.96
N ARG A 291 -6.14 -23.92 2.85
CA ARG A 291 -6.00 -23.72 4.30
C ARG A 291 -4.54 -23.54 4.70
N THR A 292 -3.67 -24.42 4.19
CA THR A 292 -2.22 -24.36 4.41
C THR A 292 -1.46 -24.43 3.10
N ALA A 293 -0.27 -23.84 3.06
CA ALA A 293 0.62 -23.91 1.90
C ALA A 293 2.10 -23.76 2.33
N GLU A 294 2.99 -24.45 1.64
CA GLU A 294 4.44 -24.26 1.74
C GLU A 294 5.04 -24.20 0.34
N VAL A 295 5.74 -23.10 0.02
CA VAL A 295 6.36 -22.88 -1.29
C VAL A 295 7.82 -22.50 -1.11
N THR A 296 8.71 -23.25 -1.73
CA THR A 296 10.12 -22.90 -1.87
C THR A 296 10.32 -22.14 -3.19
N CYS A 297 10.85 -20.93 -3.08
CA CYS A 297 11.21 -20.06 -4.19
C CYS A 297 12.74 -20.00 -4.28
N THR A 298 13.33 -20.44 -5.39
CA THR A 298 14.78 -20.57 -5.56
C THR A 298 15.31 -19.46 -6.48
N TYR A 299 16.31 -18.72 -6.02
CA TYR A 299 17.02 -17.69 -6.79
C TYR A 299 18.06 -18.31 -7.71
N ALA A 300 18.52 -17.56 -8.71
CA ALA A 300 19.49 -18.03 -9.70
C ALA A 300 20.83 -18.47 -9.08
N ASP A 301 21.23 -17.88 -7.95
CA ASP A 301 22.42 -18.22 -7.19
C ASP A 301 22.22 -19.37 -6.18
N GLY A 302 21.05 -20.02 -6.21
CA GLY A 302 20.72 -21.16 -5.35
C GLY A 302 20.19 -20.79 -3.97
N ARG A 303 20.15 -19.50 -3.58
CA ARG A 303 19.49 -19.08 -2.34
C ARG A 303 18.00 -19.38 -2.41
N ARG A 304 17.37 -19.64 -1.27
CA ARG A 304 15.95 -20.04 -1.20
C ARG A 304 15.15 -19.16 -0.27
N LEU A 305 13.93 -18.85 -0.66
CA LEU A 305 12.88 -18.30 0.20
C LEU A 305 11.78 -19.35 0.40
N VAL A 306 11.54 -19.75 1.63
CA VAL A 306 10.47 -20.70 1.99
C VAL A 306 9.29 -19.92 2.58
N LEU A 307 8.19 -19.83 1.84
CA LEU A 307 6.94 -19.19 2.24
C LEU A 307 6.01 -20.24 2.87
N ARG A 308 5.52 -19.97 4.08
CA ARG A 308 4.64 -20.89 4.83
C ARG A 308 3.36 -20.22 5.30
N SER A 309 2.22 -20.72 4.86
CA SER A 309 0.91 -20.42 5.44
C SER A 309 0.51 -21.59 6.33
N ARG A 310 0.86 -21.53 7.62
CA ARG A 310 0.57 -22.56 8.62
C ARG A 310 0.60 -21.99 10.02
N GLY A 311 -0.05 -22.64 10.98
CA GLY A 311 -0.01 -22.22 12.37
C GLY A 311 -0.90 -21.01 12.69
N ALA A 312 -0.73 -20.48 13.90
CA ALA A 312 -1.58 -19.41 14.43
C ALA A 312 -1.10 -18.01 14.03
N PHE A 313 -1.99 -17.02 14.18
CA PHE A 313 -1.67 -15.62 13.89
C PHE A 313 -0.38 -15.19 14.61
N ASN A 314 -0.22 -15.42 15.90
CA ASN A 314 0.95 -15.00 16.68
C ASN A 314 2.26 -15.78 16.41
N GLU A 315 2.26 -16.77 15.52
CA GLU A 315 3.45 -17.59 15.19
C GLU A 315 4.21 -17.08 13.96
N ARG A 316 3.92 -15.85 13.55
CA ARG A 316 4.51 -15.20 12.38
C ARG A 316 5.94 -14.76 12.63
N PHE A 317 6.83 -15.04 11.68
CA PHE A 317 8.21 -14.56 11.71
C PHE A 317 8.84 -14.53 10.32
N ILE A 318 9.98 -13.86 10.22
CA ILE A 318 10.93 -14.04 9.13
C ILE A 318 12.32 -14.32 9.69
N ARG A 319 13.03 -15.30 9.13
CA ARG A 319 14.37 -15.72 9.54
C ARG A 319 15.31 -15.79 8.34
N PHE A 320 16.49 -15.21 8.47
CA PHE A 320 17.61 -15.40 7.56
C PHE A 320 18.56 -16.44 8.17
N VAL A 321 18.91 -17.46 7.39
CA VAL A 321 19.81 -18.55 7.78
C VAL A 321 21.01 -18.53 6.85
N GLY A 322 22.20 -18.44 7.44
CA GLY A 322 23.46 -18.56 6.73
C GLY A 322 24.36 -19.63 7.32
N ASP A 323 25.53 -19.80 6.72
CA ASP A 323 26.45 -20.92 7.01
C ASP A 323 26.90 -21.03 8.47
N THR A 324 26.92 -19.92 9.20
CA THR A 324 27.47 -19.85 10.57
C THR A 324 26.48 -19.34 11.60
N GLY A 325 25.22 -19.09 11.21
CA GLY A 325 24.24 -18.50 12.11
C GLY A 325 22.90 -18.17 11.47
N TRP A 326 22.05 -17.51 12.25
CA TRP A 326 20.75 -17.04 11.78
C TRP A 326 20.30 -15.80 12.56
N ILE A 327 19.39 -15.03 11.96
CA ILE A 327 18.71 -13.91 12.61
C ILE A 327 17.21 -13.92 12.25
N GLN A 328 16.36 -13.73 13.25
CA GLN A 328 14.90 -13.75 13.14
C GLN A 328 14.28 -12.51 13.75
N VAL A 329 13.19 -12.04 13.14
CA VAL A 329 12.25 -11.10 13.76
C VAL A 329 10.92 -11.83 13.91
N ASP A 330 10.44 -11.89 15.15
CA ASP A 330 9.08 -12.32 15.48
C ASP A 330 8.13 -11.16 15.19
N ASP A 331 7.18 -11.38 14.28
CA ASP A 331 6.35 -10.32 13.72
C ASP A 331 5.29 -9.82 14.72
N ASP A 332 4.84 -10.70 15.59
CA ASP A 332 3.83 -10.39 16.60
C ASP A 332 4.41 -9.54 17.74
N THR A 333 5.59 -9.93 18.24
CA THR A 333 6.23 -9.29 19.41
C THR A 333 7.29 -8.26 19.06
N ASN A 334 7.69 -8.19 17.78
CA ASN A 334 8.81 -7.37 17.28
C ASN A 334 10.17 -7.74 17.90
N VAL A 335 10.29 -8.92 18.54
CA VAL A 335 11.52 -9.38 19.18
C VAL A 335 12.50 -9.89 18.12
N VAL A 336 13.76 -9.49 18.23
CA VAL A 336 14.86 -10.04 17.43
C VAL A 336 15.55 -11.16 18.19
N THR A 337 15.68 -12.31 17.55
CA THR A 337 16.50 -13.43 18.05
C THR A 337 17.58 -13.78 17.03
N ALA A 338 18.72 -14.28 17.49
CA ALA A 338 19.83 -14.62 16.61
C ALA A 338 20.75 -15.68 17.21
N GLU A 339 21.45 -16.40 16.33
CA GLU A 339 22.59 -17.24 16.64
C GLU A 339 23.78 -16.83 15.73
N PRO A 340 24.96 -16.54 16.28
CA PRO A 340 25.27 -16.48 17.71
C PRO A 340 24.55 -15.32 18.42
N ARG A 341 24.14 -15.54 19.68
CA ARG A 341 23.46 -14.52 20.51
C ARG A 341 24.25 -13.22 20.68
N SER A 342 25.57 -13.25 20.48
CA SER A 342 26.43 -12.06 20.51
C SER A 342 26.02 -10.99 19.49
N LEU A 343 25.36 -11.37 18.40
CA LEU A 343 24.83 -10.43 17.40
C LEU A 343 23.85 -9.43 18.01
N LEU A 344 23.05 -9.84 18.99
CA LEU A 344 22.06 -8.98 19.66
C LEU A 344 22.70 -7.83 20.47
N LYS A 345 24.02 -7.88 20.73
CA LYS A 345 24.76 -6.81 21.42
C LYS A 345 25.17 -5.68 20.48
N LEU A 346 25.03 -5.85 19.16
CA LEU A 346 25.46 -4.87 18.17
C LEU A 346 24.56 -3.63 18.13
N ARG A 347 23.28 -3.78 18.47
CA ARG A 347 22.31 -2.68 18.51
C ARG A 347 21.21 -2.96 19.52
N ALA A 348 20.87 -1.96 20.33
CA ALA A 348 19.63 -1.96 21.09
C ALA A 348 18.47 -1.67 20.13
N ILE A 349 17.49 -2.57 20.07
CA ILE A 349 16.35 -2.46 19.17
C ILE A 349 15.22 -1.68 19.84
N SER A 350 14.66 -0.71 19.13
CA SER A 350 13.50 0.04 19.62
C SER A 350 12.28 -0.87 19.86
N ALA A 351 11.52 -0.58 20.92
CA ALA A 351 10.23 -1.23 21.17
C ALA A 351 9.16 -0.85 20.13
N ARG A 352 9.38 0.18 19.30
CA ARG A 352 8.45 0.58 18.24
C ARG A 352 8.37 -0.52 17.18
N SER A 353 7.18 -1.09 17.02
CA SER A 353 6.89 -2.16 16.06
C SER A 353 6.27 -1.59 14.77
N TRP A 354 5.87 -2.49 13.87
CA TRP A 354 5.11 -2.16 12.65
C TRP A 354 3.79 -1.42 12.92
N ALA A 355 3.30 -1.43 14.17
CA ALA A 355 2.12 -0.66 14.58
C ALA A 355 2.35 0.86 14.58
N ASP A 356 3.61 1.34 14.56
CA ASP A 356 3.95 2.75 14.37
C ASP A 356 4.46 3.00 12.92
N PRO A 357 3.57 3.33 11.98
CA PRO A 357 3.95 3.64 10.61
C PRO A 357 4.56 5.04 10.41
N GLY A 358 4.74 5.83 11.48
CA GLY A 358 5.15 7.23 11.39
C GLY A 358 6.45 7.46 10.62
N GLY A 359 7.45 6.60 10.81
CA GLY A 359 8.71 6.66 10.07
C GLY A 359 8.54 6.37 8.57
N HIS A 360 7.62 5.47 8.22
CA HIS A 360 7.34 5.10 6.83
C HIS A 360 6.58 6.21 6.09
N ILE A 361 5.61 6.84 6.76
CA ILE A 361 4.88 8.01 6.23
C ILE A 361 5.82 9.21 6.11
N GLY A 362 6.70 9.42 7.09
CA GLY A 362 7.74 10.46 7.02
C GLY A 362 8.65 10.30 5.80
N ASN A 363 9.01 9.06 5.42
CA ASN A 363 9.75 8.81 4.18
C ASN A 363 8.95 9.25 2.94
N PHE A 364 7.68 8.87 2.82
CA PHE A 364 6.83 9.26 1.70
C PHE A 364 6.73 10.78 1.54
N LEU A 365 6.41 11.50 2.62
CA LEU A 365 6.24 12.95 2.58
C LEU A 365 7.55 13.68 2.24
N ARG A 366 8.69 13.17 2.73
CA ARG A 366 10.00 13.68 2.31
C ARG A 366 10.24 13.43 0.82
N CYS A 367 9.88 12.26 0.31
CA CYS A 367 10.00 11.94 -1.11
C CYS A 367 9.08 12.79 -1.99
N ILE A 368 7.88 13.16 -1.53
CA ILE A 368 7.03 14.16 -2.21
C ILE A 368 7.81 15.49 -2.35
N ARG A 369 8.43 15.98 -1.27
CA ARG A 369 9.14 17.27 -1.31
C ARG A 369 10.40 17.24 -2.17
N THR A 370 11.15 16.14 -2.10
CA THR A 370 12.47 16.02 -2.72
C THR A 370 12.45 15.35 -4.08
N ARG A 371 11.32 14.75 -4.45
CA ARG A 371 11.14 13.89 -5.63
C ARG A 371 12.12 12.70 -5.68
N GLN A 372 12.67 12.30 -4.53
CA GLN A 372 13.51 11.11 -4.39
C GLN A 372 12.66 9.84 -4.34
N GLU A 373 13.29 8.70 -4.67
CA GLU A 373 12.65 7.39 -4.56
C GLU A 373 12.29 7.06 -3.10
N THR A 374 11.12 6.46 -2.89
CA THR A 374 10.66 6.01 -1.57
C THR A 374 11.35 4.71 -1.17
N ILE A 375 11.34 4.37 0.12
CA ILE A 375 11.97 3.14 0.61
C ILE A 375 11.28 1.88 0.07
N CYS A 376 9.98 1.98 -0.23
CA CYS A 376 9.17 0.93 -0.86
C CYS A 376 8.62 1.44 -2.20
N SER A 377 9.54 1.66 -3.15
CA SER A 377 9.24 2.18 -4.47
C SER A 377 8.37 1.24 -5.30
N PRO A 378 7.80 1.70 -6.44
CA PRO A 378 7.01 0.86 -7.33
C PRO A 378 7.72 -0.44 -7.72
N GLU A 379 8.96 -0.35 -8.21
CA GLU A 379 9.71 -1.52 -8.70
C GLU A 379 9.95 -2.53 -7.57
N LYS A 380 10.48 -2.07 -6.43
CA LYS A 380 10.73 -2.92 -5.24
C LYS A 380 9.45 -3.64 -4.80
N SER A 381 8.35 -2.89 -4.77
CA SER A 381 7.04 -3.42 -4.34
C SER A 381 6.46 -4.41 -5.34
N HIS A 382 6.63 -4.17 -6.64
CA HIS A 382 6.22 -5.08 -7.70
C HIS A 382 7.02 -6.39 -7.63
N ARG A 383 8.35 -6.33 -7.51
CA ARG A 383 9.21 -7.53 -7.38
C ARG A 383 8.85 -8.34 -6.15
N ALA A 384 8.67 -7.68 -5.00
CA ALA A 384 8.24 -8.34 -3.77
C ALA A 384 6.86 -9.02 -3.90
N THR A 385 5.87 -8.32 -4.45
CA THR A 385 4.49 -8.85 -4.59
C THR A 385 4.43 -9.98 -5.62
N THR A 386 5.23 -9.91 -6.68
CA THR A 386 5.34 -10.93 -7.73
C THR A 386 5.70 -12.30 -7.17
N ILE A 387 6.60 -12.37 -6.17
CA ILE A 387 6.93 -13.64 -5.51
C ILE A 387 5.69 -14.29 -4.90
N GLY A 388 4.85 -13.51 -4.20
CA GLY A 388 3.61 -14.00 -3.61
C GLY A 388 2.58 -14.43 -4.66
N HIS A 389 2.46 -13.68 -5.76
CA HIS A 389 1.60 -14.06 -6.89
C HIS A 389 2.04 -15.39 -7.51
N ILE A 390 3.32 -15.57 -7.80
CA ILE A 390 3.83 -16.80 -8.39
C ILE A 390 3.68 -17.97 -7.42
N ALA A 391 3.94 -17.77 -6.12
CA ALA A 391 3.73 -18.80 -5.10
C ALA A 391 2.27 -19.27 -5.05
N ASN A 392 1.30 -18.34 -5.14
CA ASN A 392 -0.11 -18.68 -5.24
C ASN A 392 -0.45 -19.42 -6.54
N LEU A 393 0.10 -19.01 -7.69
CA LEU A 393 -0.09 -19.70 -8.96
C LEU A 393 0.46 -21.14 -8.90
N CYS A 394 1.64 -21.33 -8.31
CA CYS A 394 2.28 -22.64 -8.13
C CYS A 394 1.35 -23.60 -7.36
N VAL A 395 0.80 -23.18 -6.23
CA VAL A 395 -0.11 -24.04 -5.45
C VAL A 395 -1.49 -24.19 -6.07
N ARG A 396 -1.98 -23.17 -6.79
CA ARG A 396 -3.28 -23.23 -7.49
C ARG A 396 -3.24 -24.18 -8.68
N LEU A 397 -2.13 -24.21 -9.43
CA LEU A 397 -1.92 -25.12 -10.55
C LEU A 397 -1.47 -26.51 -10.10
N GLY A 398 -1.00 -26.66 -8.85
CA GLY A 398 -0.51 -27.92 -8.31
C GLY A 398 0.76 -28.43 -8.99
N ARG A 399 1.58 -27.53 -9.55
CA ARG A 399 2.82 -27.87 -10.27
C ARG A 399 3.93 -26.85 -10.04
N GLU A 400 5.15 -27.28 -10.30
CA GLU A 400 6.32 -26.40 -10.27
C GLU A 400 6.26 -25.37 -11.40
N LEU A 401 6.76 -24.16 -11.15
CA LEU A 401 6.82 -23.09 -12.14
C LEU A 401 8.25 -22.57 -12.26
N LYS A 402 8.72 -22.33 -13.49
CA LYS A 402 9.95 -21.58 -13.74
C LYS A 402 9.60 -20.20 -14.24
N TRP A 403 10.28 -19.20 -13.70
CA TRP A 403 10.00 -17.79 -13.89
C TRP A 403 11.25 -17.10 -14.40
N ASN A 404 11.09 -16.25 -15.40
CA ASN A 404 12.13 -15.33 -15.82
C ASN A 404 11.83 -13.94 -15.23
N PRO A 405 12.61 -13.45 -14.24
CA PRO A 405 12.40 -12.13 -13.65
C PRO A 405 12.78 -10.97 -14.57
N GLU A 406 13.55 -11.19 -15.64
CA GLU A 406 13.89 -10.13 -16.61
C GLU A 406 12.73 -9.87 -17.57
N THR A 407 12.14 -10.93 -18.12
CA THR A 407 11.02 -10.83 -19.07
C THR A 407 9.65 -10.86 -18.41
N GLU A 408 9.60 -11.20 -17.12
CA GLU A 408 8.39 -11.39 -16.33
C GLU A 408 7.43 -12.40 -16.97
N ARG A 409 7.99 -13.55 -17.39
CA ARG A 409 7.24 -14.62 -18.03
C ARG A 409 7.61 -15.99 -17.45
N PHE A 410 6.64 -16.87 -17.49
CA PHE A 410 6.85 -18.29 -17.24
C PHE A 410 7.28 -19.00 -18.53
N ASP A 411 7.93 -20.16 -18.38
CA ASP A 411 8.05 -21.16 -19.44
C ASP A 411 6.79 -22.07 -19.54
N ASP A 412 5.64 -21.55 -19.10
CA ASP A 412 4.36 -22.26 -18.99
C ASP A 412 3.23 -21.39 -19.57
N PRO A 413 2.60 -21.80 -20.69
CA PRO A 413 1.53 -21.02 -21.33
C PRO A 413 0.28 -20.81 -20.48
N ASP A 414 -0.10 -21.77 -19.62
CA ASP A 414 -1.29 -21.63 -18.78
C ASP A 414 -1.02 -20.64 -17.64
N ALA A 415 0.17 -20.73 -17.02
CA ALA A 415 0.58 -19.78 -16.00
C ALA A 415 0.69 -18.35 -16.57
N ASN A 416 1.20 -18.20 -17.81
CA ASN A 416 1.26 -16.90 -18.49
C ASN A 416 -0.14 -16.29 -18.71
N ARG A 417 -1.18 -17.10 -18.97
CA ARG A 417 -2.57 -16.60 -19.08
C ARG A 417 -3.13 -16.07 -17.75
N MET A 418 -2.49 -16.38 -16.63
CA MET A 418 -2.88 -15.94 -15.29
C MET A 418 -2.07 -14.74 -14.78
N LEU A 419 -1.18 -14.18 -15.61
CA LEU A 419 -0.43 -12.95 -15.29
C LEU A 419 -1.32 -11.71 -15.20
N CYS A 420 -2.49 -11.76 -15.83
CA CYS A 420 -3.54 -10.77 -15.78
C CYS A 420 -4.91 -11.42 -15.55
N ARG A 421 -5.93 -10.59 -15.45
CA ARG A 421 -7.34 -11.00 -15.40
C ARG A 421 -8.18 -10.11 -16.28
N SER A 422 -9.27 -10.65 -16.81
CA SER A 422 -10.28 -9.84 -17.48
C SER A 422 -10.92 -8.87 -16.48
N MET A 423 -10.92 -7.59 -16.82
CA MET A 423 -11.60 -6.57 -16.03
C MET A 423 -13.04 -6.43 -16.49
N ARG A 424 -13.97 -6.35 -15.52
CA ARG A 424 -15.37 -6.05 -15.80
C ARG A 424 -15.50 -4.61 -16.32
N PRO A 425 -16.19 -4.35 -17.45
CA PRO A 425 -16.42 -2.99 -17.92
C PRO A 425 -17.08 -2.11 -16.85
N PRO A 426 -16.79 -0.79 -16.81
CA PRO A 426 -15.98 -0.02 -17.75
C PRO A 426 -14.46 -0.04 -17.44
N TRP A 427 -14.02 -0.85 -16.48
CA TRP A 427 -12.66 -0.81 -15.96
C TRP A 427 -11.65 -1.43 -16.94
N ARG A 428 -10.50 -0.77 -17.08
CA ARG A 428 -9.38 -1.20 -17.92
C ARG A 428 -8.07 -0.64 -17.37
N LEU A 429 -6.98 -1.38 -17.56
CA LEU A 429 -5.63 -0.98 -17.15
C LEU A 429 -5.09 0.14 -18.06
#